data_AF-U3GRF8-F1
#
_entry.id   AF-U3GRF8-F1
#
_cell.length_a   1.000
_cell.length_b   1.000
_cell.length_c   1.000
_cell.angle_alpha   90.00
_cell.angle_beta   90.00
_cell.angle_gamma   90.00
#
_symmetry.space_group_name_H-M   'P 1'
#
loop_
_entity.id
_entity.type
_entity.pdbx_description
1 polymer ?
#
loop_
_entity_poly.entity_id
_entity_poly.type
_entity_poly.pdbx_seq_one_letter_code
_entity_poly.pdbx_strand_id
1 'polypeptide(L)'
;GGSSDNKLYIGSVKPNLGHSEGASGVSSVMKAVLALENRTIPPNINFSTPNPKIPFSEMNMAVPVDAIPWPRDRPLRVSVNSFGIGGANAHCIIETLEEYLGRSLPNESQVAPIRNGNGSVQADSSSAVTSITAMKMEVRRKKRQSAVEAAGLVSNLRLVADSTKIRPSKALYVLSAANPTSLRQSVMDYQKYLASHKTDPVDVSYTLANRREHLSHRTYGVVTTESTNDTPIVPDFSPLSQTNNNSLPEINMIFTGQGAQWVGMGKELMDEYETFYNTIAYLGLVLSGLEHPQTWDLIRELSRPAESSNVGRAEFSQPLVCAVQVALVDLLRSWGIIPAAVVGHS
;
A
#
# COMPACT_ATOMS: atom_id res chain seq x y z
N GLY A 1 -40.37 21.86 28.28
CA GLY A 1 -40.39 22.10 26.83
C GLY A 1 -39.54 21.03 26.18
N GLY A 2 -40.15 20.10 25.45
CA GLY A 2 -39.44 19.07 24.70
C GLY A 2 -39.03 19.64 23.34
N SER A 3 -37.75 19.58 23.00
CA SER A 3 -37.27 20.03 21.70
C SER A 3 -37.87 19.17 20.59
N SER A 4 -38.27 19.81 19.50
CA SER A 4 -38.82 19.22 18.28
C SER A 4 -37.83 18.36 17.47
N ASP A 5 -36.63 18.08 18.02
CA ASP A 5 -35.47 17.52 17.30
C ASP A 5 -35.20 16.02 17.55
N ASN A 6 -36.01 15.35 18.37
CA ASN A 6 -35.80 13.92 18.67
C ASN A 6 -36.75 12.98 17.92
N LYS A 7 -37.05 13.27 16.65
CA LYS A 7 -37.88 12.38 15.82
C LYS A 7 -37.08 11.19 15.32
N LEU A 8 -37.76 10.04 15.17
CA LEU A 8 -37.22 8.90 14.43
C LEU A 8 -37.54 9.06 12.95
N TYR A 9 -36.50 9.18 12.12
CA TYR A 9 -36.67 9.28 10.68
C TYR A 9 -36.95 7.91 10.07
N ILE A 10 -38.02 7.81 9.28
CA ILE A 10 -38.41 6.59 8.56
C ILE A 10 -38.40 6.83 7.06
N GLY A 11 -37.63 6.02 6.34
CA GLY A 11 -37.45 6.17 4.90
C GLY A 11 -37.37 4.85 4.17
N SER A 12 -37.61 4.87 2.86
CA SER A 12 -37.52 3.69 1.99
C SER A 12 -36.67 4.02 0.77
N VAL A 13 -35.95 3.04 0.22
CA VAL A 13 -35.22 3.17 -1.06
C VAL A 13 -36.15 2.91 -2.26
N LYS A 14 -37.29 2.25 -2.02
CA LYS A 14 -38.21 1.79 -3.06
C LYS A 14 -38.79 2.91 -3.94
N PRO A 15 -39.12 4.11 -3.42
CA PRO A 15 -39.55 5.20 -4.28
C PRO A 15 -38.50 5.58 -5.35
N ASN A 16 -37.21 5.42 -5.04
CA ASN A 16 -36.11 5.77 -5.93
C ASN A 16 -35.74 4.66 -6.92
N LEU A 17 -35.73 3.40 -6.47
CA LEU A 17 -35.22 2.26 -7.26
C LEU A 17 -36.31 1.25 -7.69
N GLY A 18 -37.56 1.46 -7.27
CA GLY A 18 -38.61 0.46 -7.38
C GLY A 18 -38.51 -0.63 -6.29
N HIS A 19 -39.46 -1.56 -6.33
CA HIS A 19 -39.46 -2.74 -5.46
C HIS A 19 -38.63 -3.85 -6.12
N SER A 20 -37.40 -4.06 -5.64
CA SER A 20 -36.45 -5.04 -6.23
C SER A 20 -36.68 -6.48 -5.75
N GLU A 21 -37.88 -6.80 -5.29
CA GLU A 21 -38.30 -8.11 -4.79
C GLU A 21 -37.29 -8.70 -3.80
N GLY A 22 -36.70 -9.87 -4.11
CA GLY A 22 -35.71 -10.53 -3.27
C GLY A 22 -34.48 -9.67 -2.95
N ALA A 23 -34.16 -8.66 -3.77
CA ALA A 23 -33.06 -7.73 -3.51
C ALA A 23 -33.47 -6.50 -2.67
N SER A 24 -34.75 -6.35 -2.30
CA SER A 24 -35.23 -5.18 -1.55
C SER A 24 -34.52 -5.01 -0.20
N GLY A 25 -34.19 -6.12 0.46
CA GLY A 25 -33.44 -6.11 1.71
C GLY A 25 -32.05 -5.50 1.53
N VAL A 26 -31.27 -6.03 0.58
CA VAL A 26 -29.90 -5.56 0.35
C VAL A 26 -29.84 -4.13 -0.20
N SER A 27 -30.79 -3.71 -1.06
CA SER A 27 -30.88 -2.30 -1.50
C SER A 27 -31.14 -1.35 -0.33
N SER A 28 -31.91 -1.79 0.67
CA SER A 28 -32.16 -1.00 1.88
C SER A 28 -30.94 -0.94 2.80
N VAL A 29 -30.18 -2.03 2.90
CA VAL A 29 -28.87 -2.06 3.58
C VAL A 29 -27.87 -1.12 2.89
N MET A 30 -27.80 -1.10 1.56
CA MET A 30 -26.94 -0.16 0.82
C MET A 30 -27.32 1.30 1.10
N LYS A 31 -28.62 1.64 1.09
CA LYS A 31 -29.10 2.98 1.50
C LYS A 31 -28.63 3.31 2.92
N ALA A 32 -28.74 2.38 3.86
CA ALA A 32 -28.33 2.58 5.24
C ALA A 32 -26.82 2.82 5.38
N VAL A 33 -25.98 1.99 4.75
CA VAL A 33 -24.52 2.14 4.79
C VAL A 33 -24.08 3.47 4.18
N LEU A 34 -24.57 3.79 2.98
CA LEU A 34 -24.22 5.06 2.32
C LEU A 34 -24.69 6.28 3.13
N ALA A 35 -25.87 6.20 3.77
CA ALA A 35 -26.37 7.27 4.63
C ALA A 35 -25.49 7.48 5.87
N LEU A 36 -25.00 6.40 6.47
CA LEU A 36 -24.08 6.43 7.61
C LEU A 36 -22.69 6.96 7.22
N GLU A 37 -22.10 6.46 6.13
CA GLU A 37 -20.79 6.90 5.61
C GLU A 37 -20.80 8.40 5.26
N ASN A 38 -21.88 8.87 4.62
CA ASN A 38 -22.05 10.28 4.25
C ASN A 38 -22.64 11.13 5.39
N ARG A 39 -22.91 10.54 6.56
CA ARG A 39 -23.55 11.19 7.73
C ARG A 39 -24.76 12.05 7.35
N THR A 40 -25.59 11.53 6.45
CA THR A 40 -26.74 12.22 5.88
C THR A 40 -27.91 11.27 5.72
N ILE A 41 -29.07 11.65 6.25
CA ILE A 41 -30.34 10.95 6.05
C ILE A 41 -30.93 11.39 4.71
N PRO A 42 -30.98 10.50 3.70
CA PRO A 42 -31.47 10.86 2.38
C PRO A 42 -33.01 11.02 2.35
N PRO A 43 -33.53 11.88 1.47
CA PRO A 43 -34.96 12.12 1.33
C PRO A 43 -35.70 10.91 0.72
N ASN A 44 -37.01 10.88 0.95
CA ASN A 44 -37.96 10.02 0.26
C ASN A 44 -38.63 10.83 -0.86
N ILE A 45 -38.40 10.44 -2.11
CA ILE A 45 -39.06 11.08 -3.25
C ILE A 45 -40.53 10.70 -3.34
N ASN A 46 -41.33 11.55 -4.00
CA ASN A 46 -42.77 11.36 -4.23
C ASN A 46 -43.59 11.23 -2.93
N PHE A 47 -43.14 11.82 -1.83
CA PHE A 47 -43.86 11.88 -0.56
C PHE A 47 -44.32 13.31 -0.28
N SER A 48 -45.62 13.57 -0.47
CA SER A 48 -46.23 14.90 -0.24
C SER A 48 -47.32 14.84 0.83
N THR A 49 -48.33 13.99 0.61
CA THR A 49 -49.46 13.82 1.54
C THR A 49 -49.30 12.50 2.30
N PRO A 50 -49.07 12.53 3.63
CA PRO A 50 -48.97 11.31 4.42
C PRO A 50 -50.31 10.56 4.46
N ASN A 51 -50.25 9.23 4.51
CA ASN A 51 -51.45 8.41 4.68
C ASN A 51 -52.09 8.70 6.05
N PRO A 52 -53.36 9.17 6.12
CA PRO A 52 -54.00 9.56 7.38
C PRO A 52 -54.20 8.39 8.36
N LYS A 53 -54.09 7.14 7.90
CA LYS A 53 -54.14 5.95 8.77
C LYS A 53 -52.85 5.70 9.54
N ILE A 54 -51.77 6.45 9.26
CA ILE A 54 -50.47 6.31 9.92
C ILE A 54 -50.26 7.51 10.84
N PRO A 55 -50.33 7.33 12.18
CA PRO A 55 -50.24 8.44 13.13
C PRO A 55 -48.77 8.83 13.41
N PHE A 56 -48.09 9.40 12.40
CA PHE A 56 -46.65 9.77 12.50
C PHE A 56 -46.31 10.65 13.71
N SER A 57 -47.16 11.65 14.00
CA SER A 57 -46.97 12.55 15.14
C SER A 57 -47.02 11.83 16.48
N GLU A 58 -47.92 10.86 16.65
CA GLU A 58 -48.05 10.08 17.89
C GLU A 58 -46.89 9.09 18.05
N MET A 59 -46.38 8.54 16.94
CA MET A 59 -45.22 7.63 16.93
C MET A 59 -43.87 8.36 17.04
N ASN A 60 -43.87 9.70 17.15
CA ASN A 60 -42.66 10.52 17.11
C ASN A 60 -41.76 10.21 15.89
N MET A 61 -42.40 9.98 14.73
CA MET A 61 -41.73 9.64 13.48
C MET A 61 -41.89 10.74 12.42
N ALA A 62 -40.93 10.83 11.51
CA ALA A 62 -41.03 11.71 10.34
C ALA A 62 -40.44 11.03 9.09
N VAL A 63 -41.06 11.28 7.94
CA VAL A 63 -40.50 10.89 6.64
C VAL A 63 -39.67 12.07 6.12
N PRO A 64 -38.36 11.90 5.87
CA PRO A 64 -37.53 12.98 5.35
C PRO A 64 -37.92 13.29 3.90
N VAL A 65 -38.22 14.55 3.60
CA VAL A 65 -38.49 15.04 2.21
C VAL A 65 -37.31 15.80 1.62
N ASP A 66 -36.38 16.23 2.48
CA ASP A 66 -35.09 16.83 2.14
C ASP A 66 -33.95 15.98 2.71
N ALA A 67 -32.73 16.22 2.24
CA ALA A 67 -31.53 15.62 2.84
C ALA A 67 -31.26 16.26 4.20
N ILE A 68 -31.16 15.43 5.25
CA ILE A 68 -31.00 15.90 6.63
C ILE A 68 -29.63 15.47 7.14
N PRO A 69 -28.79 16.37 7.68
CA PRO A 69 -27.57 15.97 8.36
C PRO A 69 -27.86 14.99 9.50
N TRP A 70 -26.97 14.03 9.73
CA TRP A 70 -27.16 13.09 10.83
C TRP A 70 -27.19 13.83 12.18
N PRO A 71 -28.15 13.52 13.08
CA PRO A 71 -28.16 14.11 14.41
C PRO A 71 -26.88 13.75 15.19
N ARG A 72 -26.27 14.74 15.83
CA ARG A 72 -24.99 14.58 16.56
C ARG A 72 -25.14 14.09 18.00
N ASP A 73 -26.36 14.11 18.52
CA ASP A 73 -26.70 13.80 19.91
C ASP A 73 -27.00 12.31 20.16
N ARG A 74 -26.82 11.47 19.13
CA ARG A 74 -27.16 10.05 19.16
C ARG A 74 -26.24 9.23 18.24
N PRO A 75 -26.14 7.92 18.45
CA PRO A 75 -25.29 7.06 17.63
C PRO A 75 -25.64 7.13 16.14
N LEU A 76 -24.62 7.01 15.29
CA LEU A 76 -24.75 6.72 13.87
C LEU A 76 -25.30 5.30 13.66
N ARG A 77 -26.61 5.14 13.82
CA ARG A 77 -27.33 3.85 13.81
C ARG A 77 -28.57 3.88 12.93
N VAL A 78 -28.78 2.83 12.13
CA VAL A 78 -29.94 2.63 11.27
C VAL A 78 -30.58 1.28 11.52
N SER A 79 -31.91 1.24 11.49
CA SER A 79 -32.70 0.01 11.40
C SER A 79 -33.17 -0.24 9.98
N VAL A 80 -33.00 -1.45 9.46
CA VAL A 80 -33.50 -1.88 8.15
C VAL A 80 -34.54 -2.97 8.34
N ASN A 81 -35.73 -2.75 7.75
CA ASN A 81 -36.83 -3.71 7.77
C ASN A 81 -37.12 -4.22 6.36
N SER A 82 -37.35 -5.52 6.22
CA SER A 82 -37.83 -6.15 4.98
C SER A 82 -38.89 -7.20 5.28
N PHE A 83 -40.04 -7.08 4.63
CA PHE A 83 -41.20 -7.94 4.85
C PHE A 83 -41.55 -8.67 3.56
N GLY A 84 -41.45 -9.99 3.56
CA GLY A 84 -41.77 -10.84 2.41
C GLY A 84 -43.27 -11.14 2.33
N ILE A 85 -43.77 -11.36 1.12
CA ILE A 85 -45.19 -11.66 0.87
C ILE A 85 -45.70 -12.90 1.63
N GLY A 86 -44.80 -13.87 1.90
CA GLY A 86 -45.11 -15.07 2.70
C GLY A 86 -45.16 -14.85 4.21
N GLY A 87 -45.03 -13.60 4.70
CA GLY A 87 -45.05 -13.26 6.12
C GLY A 87 -43.70 -13.38 6.84
N ALA A 88 -42.65 -13.78 6.13
CA ALA A 88 -41.29 -13.78 6.67
C ALA A 88 -40.77 -12.33 6.81
N ASN A 89 -40.31 -11.99 8.02
CA ASN A 89 -39.85 -10.64 8.36
C ASN A 89 -38.38 -10.69 8.74
N ALA A 90 -37.59 -9.77 8.19
CA ALA A 90 -36.20 -9.57 8.57
C ALA A 90 -35.99 -8.13 9.08
N HIS A 91 -35.23 -8.01 10.16
CA HIS A 91 -34.83 -6.74 10.76
C HIS A 91 -33.34 -6.80 11.10
N CYS A 92 -32.60 -5.77 10.74
CA CYS A 92 -31.22 -5.60 11.20
C CYS A 92 -30.94 -4.17 11.65
N ILE A 93 -30.00 -4.04 12.58
CA ILE A 93 -29.49 -2.79 13.09
C ILE A 93 -28.06 -2.65 12.59
N ILE A 94 -27.73 -1.51 12.00
CA ILE A 94 -26.43 -1.19 11.42
C ILE A 94 -25.89 0.03 12.13
N GLU A 95 -24.61 -0.02 12.52
CA GLU A 95 -23.88 1.06 13.17
C GLU A 95 -22.54 1.28 12.49
N THR A 96 -21.97 2.48 12.64
CA THR A 96 -20.59 2.69 12.18
C THR A 96 -19.59 2.04 13.14
N LEU A 97 -18.38 1.79 12.64
CA LEU A 97 -17.32 1.17 13.42
C LEU A 97 -16.85 2.07 14.57
N GLU A 98 -16.87 3.39 14.40
CA GLU A 98 -16.53 4.36 15.46
C GLU A 98 -17.45 4.23 16.67
N GLU A 99 -18.77 4.10 16.42
CA GLU A 99 -19.76 3.93 17.46
C GLU A 99 -19.56 2.60 18.20
N TYR A 100 -19.32 1.52 17.45
CA TYR A 100 -19.04 0.21 18.03
C TYR A 100 -17.77 0.21 18.90
N LEU A 101 -16.71 0.89 18.45
CA LEU A 101 -15.43 0.96 19.18
C LEU A 101 -15.41 2.04 20.26
N GLY A 102 -16.41 2.93 20.33
CA GLY A 102 -16.44 4.07 21.24
C GLY A 102 -15.29 5.07 21.01
N ARG A 103 -14.69 5.09 19.81
CA ARG A 103 -13.58 5.97 19.47
C ARG A 103 -13.62 6.35 18.00
N SER A 104 -13.20 7.57 17.69
CA SER A 104 -12.99 7.99 16.31
C SER A 104 -11.89 7.15 15.66
N LEU A 105 -12.13 6.68 14.44
CA LEU A 105 -11.07 6.14 13.61
C LEU A 105 -10.11 7.27 13.19
N PRO A 106 -8.82 6.98 12.98
CA PRO A 106 -7.92 7.94 12.37
C PRO A 106 -8.51 8.39 11.02
N ASN A 107 -8.50 9.70 10.75
CA ASN A 107 -8.87 10.21 9.41
C ASN A 107 -8.03 9.50 8.33
N GLU A 108 -8.54 9.38 7.10
CA GLU A 108 -7.82 8.78 5.95
C GLU A 108 -6.39 9.36 5.79
N SER A 109 -6.17 10.61 6.19
CA SER A 109 -4.87 11.29 6.17
C SER A 109 -3.90 10.92 7.31
N GLN A 110 -4.32 10.06 8.25
CA GLN A 110 -3.52 9.60 9.41
C GLN A 110 -3.48 8.09 9.56
N VAL A 111 -3.99 7.33 8.59
CA VAL A 111 -3.84 5.88 8.58
C VAL A 111 -2.38 5.57 8.25
N ALA A 112 -1.58 5.33 9.29
CA ALA A 112 -0.28 4.69 9.12
C ALA A 112 -0.48 3.41 8.29
N PRO A 113 0.42 3.09 7.34
CA PRO A 113 0.24 1.95 6.44
C PRO A 113 -0.09 0.71 7.26
N ILE A 114 -1.17 0.02 6.86
CA ILE A 114 -1.62 -1.22 7.47
C ILE A 114 -0.44 -2.18 7.47
N ARG A 115 0.09 -2.50 8.66
CA ARG A 115 1.06 -3.59 8.83
C ARG A 115 0.42 -4.85 8.26
N ASN A 116 1.13 -5.50 7.32
CA ASN A 116 0.75 -6.76 6.70
C ASN A 116 0.00 -7.66 7.69
N GLY A 117 -1.32 -7.72 7.55
CA GLY A 117 -2.13 -8.76 8.16
C GLY A 117 -1.83 -10.04 7.40
N ASN A 118 -1.07 -10.95 8.02
CA ASN A 118 -0.68 -12.24 7.48
C ASN A 118 -1.87 -12.99 6.85
N GLY A 119 -2.01 -12.88 5.52
CA GLY A 119 -2.58 -13.91 4.67
C GLY A 119 -1.41 -14.75 4.17
N SER A 120 -1.40 -16.02 4.53
CA SER A 120 -0.31 -16.99 4.34
C SER A 120 0.20 -17.07 2.90
N VAL A 121 1.26 -16.33 2.61
CA VAL A 121 2.43 -16.86 1.91
C VAL A 121 3.58 -16.61 2.87
N GLN A 122 4.21 -17.68 3.36
CA GLN A 122 5.47 -17.58 4.12
C GLN A 122 6.54 -17.03 3.18
N ALA A 123 6.56 -15.72 2.97
CA ALA A 123 7.77 -15.01 2.64
C ALA A 123 8.47 -14.79 3.98
N ASP A 124 9.56 -15.52 4.21
CA ASP A 124 10.41 -15.42 5.39
C ASP A 124 10.98 -14.00 5.55
N SER A 125 10.20 -13.08 6.13
CA SER A 125 10.70 -11.84 6.72
C SER A 125 11.62 -12.12 7.92
N SER A 126 11.56 -13.35 8.43
CA SER A 126 12.56 -13.93 9.32
C SER A 126 13.94 -13.94 8.68
N SER A 127 14.09 -14.07 7.35
CA SER A 127 15.41 -14.15 6.70
C SER A 127 16.16 -12.81 6.72
N ALA A 128 15.49 -11.67 6.55
CA ALA A 128 16.16 -10.35 6.59
C ALA A 128 16.59 -9.96 8.01
N VAL A 129 15.74 -10.23 9.02
CA VAL A 129 16.09 -10.04 10.44
C VAL A 129 17.13 -11.07 10.90
N THR A 130 17.05 -12.31 10.40
CA THR A 130 18.09 -13.34 10.58
C THR A 130 19.39 -12.92 9.91
N SER A 131 19.38 -12.28 8.75
CA SER A 131 20.57 -11.76 8.07
C SER A 131 21.23 -10.66 8.88
N ILE A 132 20.48 -9.67 9.39
CA ILE A 132 21.04 -8.62 10.25
C ILE A 132 21.55 -9.20 11.58
N THR A 133 20.84 -10.17 12.15
CA THR A 133 21.23 -10.81 13.42
C THR A 133 22.44 -11.73 13.24
N ALA A 134 22.51 -12.47 12.13
CA ALA A 134 23.65 -13.30 11.72
C ALA A 134 24.85 -12.43 11.35
N MET A 135 24.66 -11.30 10.65
CA MET A 135 25.70 -10.29 10.38
C MET A 135 26.24 -9.72 11.70
N LYS A 136 25.36 -9.35 12.64
CA LYS A 136 25.76 -8.92 14.00
C LYS A 136 26.52 -10.02 14.75
N MET A 137 26.12 -11.28 14.60
CA MET A 137 26.79 -12.43 15.21
C MET A 137 28.16 -12.70 14.58
N GLU A 138 28.31 -12.56 13.26
CA GLU A 138 29.55 -12.75 12.52
C GLU A 138 30.56 -11.62 12.78
N VAL A 139 30.09 -10.37 12.82
CA VAL A 139 30.87 -9.22 13.31
C VAL A 139 31.27 -9.45 14.77
N ARG A 140 30.36 -9.96 15.60
CA ARG A 140 30.66 -10.36 16.99
C ARG A 140 31.56 -11.60 17.11
N ARG A 141 31.69 -12.41 16.06
CA ARG A 141 32.59 -13.58 16.00
C ARG A 141 34.01 -13.18 15.61
N LYS A 142 34.15 -12.22 14.68
CA LYS A 142 35.43 -11.55 14.36
C LYS A 142 35.98 -10.70 15.53
N LYS A 143 35.12 -10.35 16.49
CA LYS A 143 35.33 -9.61 17.76
C LYS A 143 36.35 -10.18 18.75
N ARG A 144 37.15 -11.20 18.41
CA ARG A 144 38.31 -11.57 19.25
C ARG A 144 39.53 -10.69 19.00
N GLN A 145 39.48 -9.79 18.01
CA GLN A 145 40.52 -8.79 17.72
C GLN A 145 39.88 -7.40 17.57
N SER A 146 40.28 -6.44 18.42
CA SER A 146 39.94 -5.00 18.42
C SER A 146 38.49 -4.58 18.78
N ALA A 147 38.34 -3.82 19.88
CA ALA A 147 37.05 -3.51 20.53
C ALA A 147 36.53 -2.07 20.32
N VAL A 148 37.24 -1.19 19.61
CA VAL A 148 36.89 0.25 19.55
C VAL A 148 36.15 0.64 18.26
N GLU A 149 36.43 0.00 17.12
CA GLU A 149 35.75 0.29 15.85
C GLU A 149 34.35 -0.34 15.76
N ALA A 150 34.13 -1.47 16.44
CA ALA A 150 32.86 -2.23 16.40
C ALA A 150 31.65 -1.48 17.00
N ALA A 151 31.88 -0.49 17.88
CA ALA A 151 30.82 0.32 18.46
C ALA A 151 30.27 1.36 17.47
N GLY A 152 31.13 1.96 16.64
CA GLY A 152 30.73 2.83 15.52
C GLY A 152 30.07 2.06 14.36
N LEU A 153 30.40 0.77 14.22
CA LEU A 153 29.86 -0.16 13.23
C LEU A 153 28.35 -0.40 13.39
N VAL A 154 27.90 -0.64 14.61
CA VAL A 154 26.50 -0.94 14.92
C VAL A 154 25.65 0.34 14.89
N SER A 155 26.24 1.50 15.18
CA SER A 155 25.54 2.78 15.10
C SER A 155 25.25 3.22 13.66
N ASN A 156 26.02 2.75 12.67
CA ASN A 156 25.81 3.09 11.26
C ASN A 156 24.77 2.21 10.57
N LEU A 157 24.46 1.02 11.12
CA LEU A 157 23.35 0.22 10.61
C LEU A 157 22.03 0.93 10.96
N ARG A 158 21.22 1.24 9.94
CA ARG A 158 19.90 1.82 10.16
C ARG A 158 19.07 0.76 10.91
N LEU A 159 18.74 1.04 12.17
CA LEU A 159 17.87 0.19 12.97
C LEU A 159 16.44 0.29 12.43
N VAL A 160 15.74 -0.85 12.37
CA VAL A 160 14.31 -0.99 12.04
C VAL A 160 13.39 -0.13 12.95
N ALA A 161 13.95 0.53 13.98
CA ALA A 161 13.23 1.21 15.04
C ALA A 161 12.64 2.58 14.64
N ASP A 162 12.90 3.10 13.43
CA ASP A 162 12.33 4.38 12.97
C ASP A 162 11.65 4.24 11.59
N SER A 163 10.94 3.13 11.37
CA SER A 163 10.22 2.79 10.13
C SER A 163 9.06 3.75 9.78
N THR A 164 9.02 4.94 10.38
CA THR A 164 7.95 5.94 10.22
C THR A 164 8.21 6.98 9.14
N LYS A 165 9.31 6.93 8.36
CA LYS A 165 9.65 8.07 7.46
C LYS A 165 10.27 7.80 6.09
N ILE A 166 10.40 6.56 5.60
CA ILE A 166 10.89 6.37 4.22
C ILE A 166 9.71 6.07 3.30
N ARG A 167 9.21 7.14 2.69
CA ARG A 167 8.25 7.06 1.58
C ARG A 167 9.06 6.80 0.31
N PRO A 168 8.77 5.73 -0.46
CA PRO A 168 9.54 5.45 -1.67
C PRO A 168 9.40 6.62 -2.65
N SER A 169 10.45 6.97 -3.39
CA SER A 169 10.39 8.09 -4.35
C SER A 169 9.58 7.74 -5.59
N LYS A 170 9.37 6.43 -5.83
CA LYS A 170 8.59 5.86 -6.92
C LYS A 170 7.48 4.95 -6.41
N ALA A 171 6.40 4.87 -7.19
CA ALA A 171 5.29 3.95 -6.96
C ALA A 171 4.97 3.17 -8.24
N LEU A 172 4.62 1.89 -8.11
CA LEU A 172 4.35 0.96 -9.21
C LEU A 172 2.86 0.68 -9.32
N TYR A 173 2.24 1.13 -10.40
CA TYR A 173 0.83 0.92 -10.66
C TYR A 173 0.69 -0.29 -11.57
N VAL A 174 0.03 -1.32 -11.08
CA VAL A 174 -0.21 -2.56 -11.84
C VAL A 174 -1.68 -2.69 -12.18
N LEU A 175 -1.98 -2.98 -13.45
CA LEU A 175 -3.34 -3.27 -13.89
C LEU A 175 -3.37 -4.61 -14.60
N SER A 176 -4.47 -5.34 -14.41
CA SER A 176 -4.70 -6.59 -15.09
C SER A 176 -6.14 -6.79 -15.50
N ALA A 177 -6.37 -7.63 -16.52
CA ALA A 177 -7.70 -8.03 -16.95
C ALA A 177 -7.70 -9.44 -17.56
N ALA A 178 -8.88 -10.02 -17.73
CA ALA A 178 -9.04 -11.34 -18.36
C ALA A 178 -8.80 -11.31 -19.88
N ASN A 179 -8.90 -10.15 -20.52
CA ASN A 179 -8.74 -9.97 -21.96
C ASN A 179 -8.13 -8.57 -22.27
N PRO A 180 -7.53 -8.37 -23.45
CA PRO A 180 -6.80 -7.14 -23.76
C PRO A 180 -7.72 -5.93 -23.93
N THR A 181 -8.98 -6.12 -24.38
CA THR A 181 -9.95 -5.02 -24.54
C THR A 181 -10.34 -4.44 -23.17
N SER A 182 -10.66 -5.31 -22.20
CA SER A 182 -10.94 -4.89 -20.82
C SER A 182 -9.74 -4.25 -20.14
N LEU A 183 -8.52 -4.70 -20.45
CA LEU A 183 -7.30 -4.06 -19.92
C LEU A 183 -7.14 -2.64 -20.47
N ARG A 184 -7.34 -2.43 -21.78
CA ARG A 184 -7.30 -1.09 -22.38
C ARG A 184 -8.35 -0.17 -21.77
N GLN A 185 -9.58 -0.67 -21.56
CA GLN A 185 -10.62 0.10 -20.92
C GLN A 185 -10.24 0.46 -19.47
N SER A 186 -9.71 -0.50 -18.71
CA SER A 186 -9.24 -0.27 -17.34
C SER A 186 -8.14 0.79 -17.28
N VAL A 187 -7.19 0.77 -18.22
CA VAL A 187 -6.15 1.83 -18.33
C VAL A 187 -6.80 3.19 -18.53
N MET A 188 -7.73 3.33 -19.48
CA MET A 188 -8.42 4.59 -19.75
C MET A 188 -9.22 5.08 -18.52
N ASP A 189 -9.93 4.17 -17.85
CA ASP A 189 -10.75 4.48 -16.67
C ASP A 189 -9.89 4.93 -15.49
N TYR A 190 -8.77 4.25 -15.23
CA TYR A 190 -7.83 4.65 -14.17
C TYR A 190 -7.13 5.95 -14.51
N GLN A 191 -6.69 6.17 -15.75
CA GLN A 191 -6.10 7.45 -16.15
C GLN A 191 -7.09 8.61 -15.96
N LYS A 192 -8.36 8.42 -16.36
CA LYS A 192 -9.42 9.40 -16.14
C LYS A 192 -9.69 9.64 -14.66
N TYR A 193 -9.75 8.58 -13.85
CA TYR A 193 -9.95 8.68 -12.40
C TYR A 193 -8.81 9.44 -11.73
N LEU A 194 -7.57 9.04 -12.00
CA LEU A 194 -6.37 9.69 -11.44
C LEU A 194 -6.24 11.13 -11.89
N ALA A 195 -6.64 11.48 -13.12
CA ALA A 195 -6.63 12.86 -13.60
C ALA A 195 -7.67 13.76 -12.90
N SER A 196 -8.71 13.18 -12.30
CA SER A 196 -9.83 13.91 -11.68
C SER A 196 -9.84 13.86 -10.15
N HIS A 197 -8.98 13.04 -9.54
CA HIS A 197 -8.95 12.82 -8.09
C HIS A 197 -7.54 12.97 -7.56
N LYS A 198 -7.42 13.72 -6.45
CA LYS A 198 -6.17 13.76 -5.69
C LYS A 198 -6.03 12.44 -4.92
N THR A 199 -5.00 11.68 -5.24
CA THR A 199 -4.72 10.37 -4.64
C THR A 199 -3.28 10.31 -4.15
N ASP A 200 -3.02 9.54 -3.09
CA ASP A 200 -1.64 9.23 -2.69
C ASP A 200 -1.10 8.10 -3.61
N PRO A 201 0.01 8.32 -4.35
CA PRO A 201 0.55 7.29 -5.23
C PRO A 201 0.95 5.99 -4.53
N VAL A 202 1.37 6.07 -3.27
CA VAL A 202 1.76 4.89 -2.49
C VAL A 202 0.52 4.05 -2.16
N ASP A 203 -0.59 4.68 -1.79
CA ASP A 203 -1.85 3.99 -1.49
C ASP A 203 -2.48 3.38 -2.74
N VAL A 204 -2.41 4.08 -3.88
CA VAL A 204 -2.86 3.55 -5.17
C VAL A 204 -2.01 2.34 -5.56
N SER A 205 -0.68 2.44 -5.49
CA SER A 205 0.24 1.34 -5.73
C SER A 205 -0.06 0.13 -4.83
N TYR A 206 -0.25 0.36 -3.52
CA TYR A 206 -0.59 -0.70 -2.58
C TYR A 206 -1.92 -1.37 -2.93
N THR A 207 -2.95 -0.59 -3.24
CA THR A 207 -4.28 -1.09 -3.57
C THR A 207 -4.24 -1.94 -4.85
N LEU A 208 -3.59 -1.43 -5.89
CA LEU A 208 -3.44 -2.12 -7.16
C LEU A 208 -2.62 -3.42 -7.03
N ALA A 209 -1.57 -3.42 -6.21
CA ALA A 209 -0.72 -4.58 -6.02
C ALA A 209 -1.31 -5.62 -5.06
N ASN A 210 -1.96 -5.23 -3.97
CA ASN A 210 -2.32 -6.13 -2.87
C ASN A 210 -3.83 -6.30 -2.65
N ARG A 211 -4.67 -5.45 -3.24
CA ARG A 211 -6.13 -5.41 -3.02
C ARG A 211 -6.92 -5.58 -4.31
N ARG A 212 -6.27 -6.08 -5.35
CA ARG A 212 -6.85 -6.43 -6.65
C ARG A 212 -6.38 -7.81 -7.06
N GLU A 213 -7.20 -8.46 -7.87
CA GLU A 213 -6.85 -9.72 -8.51
C GLU A 213 -5.86 -9.48 -9.65
N HIS A 214 -4.94 -10.43 -9.85
CA HIS A 214 -3.90 -10.35 -10.88
C HIS A 214 -4.14 -11.37 -11.99
N LEU A 215 -4.78 -10.90 -13.06
CA LEU A 215 -5.18 -11.71 -14.22
C LEU A 215 -4.08 -11.78 -15.28
N SER A 216 -4.34 -12.53 -16.36
CA SER A 216 -3.32 -12.90 -17.36
C SER A 216 -2.85 -11.74 -18.24
N HIS A 217 -3.72 -10.79 -18.59
CA HIS A 217 -3.33 -9.61 -19.36
C HIS A 217 -2.92 -8.52 -18.39
N ARG A 218 -1.72 -7.94 -18.56
CA ARG A 218 -1.11 -7.04 -17.58
C ARG A 218 -0.46 -5.83 -18.24
N THR A 219 -0.47 -4.72 -17.52
CA THR A 219 0.37 -3.55 -17.79
C THR A 219 0.83 -2.95 -16.46
N TYR A 220 1.87 -2.13 -16.51
CA TYR A 220 2.35 -1.39 -15.36
C TYR A 220 2.75 0.03 -15.76
N GLY A 221 2.63 0.96 -14.81
CA GLY A 221 3.13 2.32 -14.90
C GLY A 221 3.96 2.65 -13.66
N VAL A 222 4.96 3.52 -13.82
CA VAL A 222 5.81 3.96 -12.70
C VAL A 222 5.66 5.47 -12.56
N VAL A 223 5.39 5.93 -11.34
CA VAL A 223 5.21 7.36 -11.05
C VAL A 223 6.16 7.81 -9.95
N THR A 224 6.52 9.08 -9.93
CA THR A 224 7.16 9.71 -8.77
C THR A 224 6.13 9.99 -7.68
N THR A 225 6.50 9.76 -6.42
CA THR A 225 5.62 10.02 -5.27
C THR A 225 5.70 11.47 -4.79
N GLU A 226 6.78 12.17 -5.15
CA GLU A 226 6.92 13.60 -4.97
C GLU A 226 6.09 14.32 -6.04
N SER A 227 5.04 15.00 -5.59
CA SER A 227 4.30 15.95 -6.43
C SER A 227 4.83 17.34 -6.14
N THR A 228 5.53 17.95 -7.09
CA THR A 228 6.04 19.33 -6.98
C THR A 228 4.95 20.37 -7.19
N ASN A 229 3.80 19.97 -7.75
CA ASN A 229 2.62 20.80 -7.98
C ASN A 229 1.37 20.03 -7.53
N ASP A 230 0.26 20.72 -7.24
CA ASP A 230 -1.04 20.10 -6.89
C ASP A 230 -1.71 19.37 -8.09
N THR A 231 -0.90 19.02 -9.11
CA THR A 231 -1.31 18.33 -10.32
C THR A 231 -1.54 16.84 -10.04
N PRO A 232 -2.65 16.26 -10.49
CA PRO A 232 -2.88 14.83 -10.34
C PRO A 232 -1.82 13.98 -11.06
N ILE A 233 -1.38 12.90 -10.42
CA ILE A 233 -0.33 12.01 -10.93
C ILE A 233 -0.98 10.91 -11.77
N VAL A 234 -0.68 10.91 -13.07
CA VAL A 234 -1.18 9.93 -14.03
C VAL A 234 0.01 9.21 -14.67
N PRO A 235 0.14 7.87 -14.51
CA PRO A 235 1.21 7.12 -15.17
C PRO A 235 1.00 7.03 -16.67
N ASP A 236 2.11 7.04 -17.40
CA ASP A 236 2.16 6.39 -18.70
C ASP A 236 2.29 4.88 -18.48
N PHE A 237 1.33 4.12 -19.02
CA PHE A 237 1.29 2.68 -18.85
C PHE A 237 2.09 2.01 -19.96
N SER A 238 2.92 1.05 -19.57
CA SER A 238 3.70 0.24 -20.49
C SER A 238 2.81 -0.53 -21.47
N PRO A 239 3.35 -0.97 -22.62
CA PRO A 239 2.60 -1.81 -23.56
C PRO A 239 1.98 -3.03 -22.87
N LEU A 240 0.76 -3.37 -23.29
CA LEU A 240 0.02 -4.49 -22.74
C LEU A 240 0.76 -5.80 -23.02
N SER A 241 0.87 -6.63 -21.99
CA SER A 241 1.48 -7.94 -22.04
C SER A 241 0.48 -9.02 -21.64
N GLN A 242 0.78 -10.27 -21.97
CA GLN A 242 0.02 -11.43 -21.52
C GLN A 242 0.99 -12.44 -20.89
N THR A 243 0.63 -12.96 -19.72
CA THR A 243 1.27 -14.17 -19.17
C THR A 243 0.43 -15.39 -19.52
N ASN A 244 1.10 -16.45 -19.97
CA ASN A 244 0.49 -17.76 -20.23
C ASN A 244 0.63 -18.72 -19.03
N ASN A 245 1.38 -18.32 -18.00
CA ASN A 245 1.62 -19.14 -16.81
C ASN A 245 0.85 -18.59 -15.61
N ASN A 246 0.13 -19.50 -14.95
CA ASN A 246 -0.51 -19.26 -13.65
C ASN A 246 0.47 -19.46 -12.48
N SER A 247 1.66 -20.00 -12.74
CA SER A 247 2.73 -20.14 -11.74
C SER A 247 3.69 -18.95 -11.79
N LEU A 248 4.34 -18.68 -10.66
CA LEU A 248 5.45 -17.73 -10.60
C LEU A 248 6.57 -18.20 -11.54
N PRO A 249 7.18 -17.30 -12.33
CA PRO A 249 8.30 -17.66 -13.18
C PRO A 249 9.54 -18.01 -12.35
N GLU A 250 10.33 -18.96 -12.83
CA GLU A 250 11.69 -19.15 -12.33
C GLU A 250 12.56 -17.99 -12.80
N ILE A 251 13.23 -17.33 -11.87
CA ILE A 251 14.08 -16.17 -12.15
C ILE A 251 15.53 -16.63 -12.10
N ASN A 252 16.28 -16.43 -13.18
CA ASN A 252 17.72 -16.64 -13.21
C ASN A 252 18.42 -15.28 -13.15
N MET A 253 19.32 -15.10 -12.18
CA MET A 253 20.06 -13.84 -12.04
C MET A 253 21.41 -13.93 -12.75
N ILE A 254 21.69 -12.95 -13.61
CA ILE A 254 22.94 -12.83 -14.35
C ILE A 254 23.76 -11.69 -13.74
N PHE A 255 24.95 -12.01 -13.27
CA PHE A 255 25.86 -11.08 -12.60
C PHE A 255 26.91 -10.57 -13.58
N THR A 256 27.06 -9.25 -13.64
CA THR A 256 28.06 -8.57 -14.45
C THR A 256 29.41 -8.52 -13.73
N GLY A 257 30.49 -8.70 -14.47
CA GLY A 257 31.84 -8.49 -13.96
C GLY A 257 32.31 -7.03 -14.09
N GLN A 258 33.63 -6.86 -14.02
CA GLN A 258 34.26 -5.56 -14.29
C GLN A 258 33.91 -5.05 -15.70
N GLY A 259 33.56 -3.76 -15.78
CA GLY A 259 33.14 -3.06 -17.00
C GLY A 259 31.72 -2.49 -16.91
N ALA A 260 30.87 -3.03 -16.03
CA ALA A 260 29.50 -2.57 -15.83
C ALA A 260 29.36 -1.40 -14.84
N GLN A 261 30.44 -1.03 -14.15
CA GLN A 261 30.44 0.05 -13.19
C GLN A 261 30.20 1.42 -13.82
N TRP A 262 29.44 2.27 -13.13
CA TRP A 262 29.22 3.67 -13.50
C TRP A 262 29.18 4.55 -12.25
N VAL A 263 29.48 5.85 -12.41
CA VAL A 263 29.55 6.80 -11.31
C VAL A 263 28.18 6.97 -10.66
N GLY A 264 28.09 6.77 -9.34
CA GLY A 264 26.85 6.93 -8.59
C GLY A 264 25.94 5.70 -8.59
N MET A 265 26.43 4.55 -9.08
CA MET A 265 25.67 3.30 -9.03
C MET A 265 25.24 2.96 -7.59
N GLY A 266 23.98 2.60 -7.41
CA GLY A 266 23.42 2.25 -6.10
C GLY A 266 23.24 3.42 -5.12
N LYS A 267 23.62 4.65 -5.47
CA LYS A 267 23.49 5.82 -4.58
C LYS A 267 22.03 6.08 -4.18
N GLU A 268 21.13 6.20 -5.15
CA GLU A 268 19.69 6.41 -4.88
C GLU A 268 19.10 5.24 -4.06
N LEU A 269 19.56 4.02 -4.32
CA LEU A 269 19.11 2.84 -3.57
C LEU A 269 19.60 2.85 -2.12
N MET A 270 20.80 3.39 -1.85
CA MET A 270 21.30 3.60 -0.48
C MET A 270 20.49 4.66 0.28
N ASP A 271 19.99 5.67 -0.43
CA ASP A 271 19.18 6.72 0.17
C ASP A 271 17.77 6.21 0.49
N GLU A 272 17.17 5.42 -0.41
CA GLU A 272 15.78 4.96 -0.34
C GLU A 272 15.55 3.61 0.36
N TYR A 273 16.49 2.67 0.31
CA TYR A 273 16.25 1.30 0.79
C TYR A 273 17.24 0.92 1.88
N GLU A 274 16.73 0.78 3.11
CA GLU A 274 17.55 0.38 4.26
C GLU A 274 18.24 -0.97 4.05
N THR A 275 17.55 -1.95 3.46
CA THR A 275 18.13 -3.25 3.13
C THR A 275 19.37 -3.10 2.25
N PHE A 276 19.27 -2.26 1.20
CA PHE A 276 20.37 -2.01 0.28
C PHE A 276 21.54 -1.33 0.99
N TYR A 277 21.26 -0.24 1.73
CA TYR A 277 22.27 0.48 2.51
C TYR A 277 22.98 -0.42 3.51
N ASN A 278 22.22 -1.21 4.28
CA ASN A 278 22.77 -2.08 5.32
C ASN A 278 23.67 -3.17 4.71
N THR A 279 23.31 -3.74 3.55
CA THR A 279 24.18 -4.69 2.85
C THR A 279 25.48 -4.04 2.37
N ILE A 280 25.42 -2.84 1.76
CA ILE A 280 26.63 -2.10 1.37
C ILE A 280 27.50 -1.79 2.59
N ALA A 281 26.91 -1.26 3.67
CA ALA A 281 27.61 -0.96 4.90
C ALA A 281 28.33 -2.21 5.43
N TYR A 282 27.61 -3.34 5.53
CA TYR A 282 28.18 -4.62 5.96
C TYR A 282 29.36 -5.07 5.09
N LEU A 283 29.26 -4.98 3.76
CA LEU A 283 30.34 -5.38 2.87
C LEU A 283 31.57 -4.47 3.00
N GLY A 284 31.38 -3.17 3.26
CA GLY A 284 32.46 -2.27 3.63
C GLY A 284 33.23 -2.76 4.87
N LEU A 285 32.52 -3.29 5.87
CA LEU A 285 33.14 -3.87 7.07
C LEU A 285 33.91 -5.15 6.77
N VAL A 286 33.36 -5.99 5.90
CA VAL A 286 34.02 -7.23 5.48
C VAL A 286 35.35 -6.90 4.81
N LEU A 287 35.36 -5.91 3.91
CA LEU A 287 36.56 -5.45 3.21
C LEU A 287 37.60 -4.86 4.18
N SER A 288 37.17 -4.01 5.13
CA SER A 288 38.07 -3.44 6.14
C SER A 288 38.68 -4.48 7.09
N GLY A 289 38.09 -5.67 7.18
CA GLY A 289 38.59 -6.79 7.99
C GLY A 289 39.50 -7.77 7.25
N LEU A 290 39.93 -7.47 6.02
CA LEU A 290 40.90 -8.29 5.27
C LEU A 290 42.33 -8.09 5.80
N GLU A 291 43.23 -9.02 5.49
CA GLU A 291 44.65 -8.94 5.85
C GLU A 291 45.34 -7.69 5.27
N HIS A 292 44.92 -7.30 4.06
CA HIS A 292 45.31 -6.06 3.41
C HIS A 292 44.06 -5.22 3.17
N PRO A 293 43.63 -4.42 4.17
CA PRO A 293 42.42 -3.63 4.04
C PRO A 293 42.61 -2.51 3.02
N GLN A 294 41.53 -2.18 2.34
CA GLN A 294 41.47 -1.02 1.47
C GLN A 294 41.62 0.29 2.29
N THR A 295 42.21 1.31 1.67
CA THR A 295 42.41 2.63 2.29
C THR A 295 41.22 3.58 2.12
N TRP A 296 40.15 3.11 1.47
CA TRP A 296 38.99 3.90 1.07
C TRP A 296 37.68 3.29 1.60
N ASP A 297 36.63 4.09 1.69
CA ASP A 297 35.34 3.67 2.22
C ASP A 297 34.33 3.40 1.10
N LEU A 298 33.65 2.25 1.17
CA LEU A 298 32.76 1.75 0.13
C LEU A 298 31.58 2.70 -0.13
N ILE A 299 30.92 3.15 0.94
CA ILE A 299 29.77 4.05 0.87
C ILE A 299 30.20 5.41 0.33
N ARG A 300 31.31 5.95 0.85
CA ARG A 300 31.84 7.23 0.40
C ARG A 300 32.16 7.18 -1.08
N GLU A 301 32.83 6.13 -1.56
CA GLU A 301 33.20 6.02 -2.97
C GLU A 301 31.96 5.91 -3.89
N LEU A 302 30.95 5.11 -3.52
CA LEU A 302 29.68 5.04 -4.26
C LEU A 302 28.92 6.38 -4.29
N SER A 303 29.20 7.27 -3.33
CA SER A 303 28.56 8.57 -3.20
C SER A 303 29.34 9.71 -3.86
N ARG A 304 30.52 9.46 -4.43
CA ARG A 304 31.37 10.51 -5.03
C ARG A 304 30.77 11.05 -6.32
N PRO A 305 30.96 12.36 -6.59
CA PRO A 305 30.66 12.94 -7.89
C PRO A 305 31.68 12.48 -8.93
N ALA A 306 31.32 12.59 -10.22
CA ALA A 306 32.07 12.03 -11.35
C ALA A 306 33.52 12.53 -11.42
N GLU A 307 33.75 13.78 -11.05
CA GLU A 307 35.05 14.44 -11.13
C GLU A 307 36.08 13.88 -10.15
N SER A 308 35.62 13.19 -9.10
CA SER A 308 36.47 12.68 -8.02
C SER A 308 36.39 11.17 -7.82
N SER A 309 35.53 10.48 -8.58
CA SER A 309 35.32 9.05 -8.42
C SER A 309 36.47 8.25 -9.02
N ASN A 310 36.91 7.22 -8.28
CA ASN A 310 37.90 6.24 -8.69
C ASN A 310 37.27 4.98 -9.30
N VAL A 311 35.95 4.98 -9.57
CA VAL A 311 35.21 3.81 -10.04
C VAL A 311 35.79 3.18 -11.32
N GLY A 312 36.55 3.92 -12.13
CA GLY A 312 37.23 3.38 -13.32
C GLY A 312 38.45 2.50 -13.02
N ARG A 313 39.04 2.56 -11.83
CA ARG A 313 40.24 1.79 -11.44
C ARG A 313 39.83 0.40 -10.95
N ALA A 314 40.55 -0.64 -11.39
CA ALA A 314 40.23 -2.04 -11.10
C ALA A 314 40.09 -2.34 -9.59
N GLU A 315 40.96 -1.75 -8.77
CA GLU A 315 40.96 -1.89 -7.30
C GLU A 315 39.68 -1.34 -6.62
N PHE A 316 38.91 -0.49 -7.32
CA PHE A 316 37.62 0.03 -6.87
C PHE A 316 36.47 -0.66 -7.60
N SER A 317 36.54 -0.78 -8.93
CA SER A 317 35.43 -1.27 -9.75
C SER A 317 34.98 -2.68 -9.35
N GLN A 318 35.91 -3.60 -9.13
CA GLN A 318 35.60 -4.98 -8.76
C GLN A 318 34.83 -5.08 -7.43
N PRO A 319 35.34 -4.56 -6.30
CA PRO A 319 34.60 -4.63 -5.04
C PRO A 319 33.31 -3.80 -5.05
N LEU A 320 33.26 -2.66 -5.75
CA LEU A 320 32.05 -1.85 -5.86
C LEU A 320 30.94 -2.58 -6.63
N VAL A 321 31.26 -3.18 -7.78
CA VAL A 321 30.30 -3.94 -8.60
C VAL A 321 29.80 -5.18 -7.85
N CYS A 322 30.69 -5.89 -7.16
CA CYS A 322 30.31 -7.00 -6.31
C CYS A 322 29.34 -6.53 -5.21
N ALA A 323 29.68 -5.45 -4.49
CA ALA A 323 28.86 -4.98 -3.40
C ALA A 323 27.47 -4.52 -3.82
N VAL A 324 27.39 -3.76 -4.92
CA VAL A 324 26.10 -3.30 -5.48
C VAL A 324 25.24 -4.49 -5.90
N GLN A 325 25.81 -5.49 -6.57
CA GLN A 325 25.03 -6.66 -7.00
C GLN A 325 24.55 -7.51 -5.82
N VAL A 326 25.38 -7.70 -4.78
CA VAL A 326 24.95 -8.39 -3.55
C VAL A 326 23.84 -7.62 -2.85
N ALA A 327 23.94 -6.29 -2.77
CA ALA A 327 22.90 -5.44 -2.20
C ALA A 327 21.60 -5.46 -3.03
N LEU A 328 21.69 -5.53 -4.36
CA LEU A 328 20.52 -5.72 -5.24
C LEU A 328 19.84 -7.07 -4.97
N VAL A 329 20.60 -8.16 -4.81
CA VAL A 329 20.05 -9.48 -4.48
C VAL A 329 19.31 -9.46 -3.15
N ASP A 330 19.89 -8.86 -2.11
CA ASP A 330 19.24 -8.76 -0.81
C ASP A 330 17.99 -7.87 -0.85
N LEU A 331 18.02 -6.78 -1.62
CA LEU A 331 16.85 -5.93 -1.85
C LEU A 331 15.73 -6.70 -2.54
N LEU A 332 16.03 -7.38 -3.66
CA LEU A 332 15.05 -8.20 -4.39
C LEU A 332 14.49 -9.33 -3.51
N ARG A 333 15.34 -9.98 -2.72
CA ARG A 333 14.92 -11.01 -1.75
C ARG A 333 13.95 -10.44 -0.71
N SER A 334 14.15 -9.20 -0.27
CA SER A 334 13.22 -8.54 0.66
C SER A 334 11.81 -8.32 0.07
N TRP A 335 11.69 -8.33 -1.27
CA TRP A 335 10.42 -8.29 -1.99
C TRP A 335 9.90 -9.69 -2.37
N GLY A 336 10.54 -10.76 -1.88
CA GLY A 336 10.18 -12.15 -2.20
C GLY A 336 10.70 -12.66 -3.53
N ILE A 337 11.60 -11.93 -4.21
CA ILE A 337 12.21 -12.35 -5.47
C ILE A 337 13.48 -13.14 -5.17
N ILE A 338 13.45 -14.44 -5.44
CA ILE A 338 14.56 -15.37 -5.17
C ILE A 338 14.97 -16.06 -6.48
N PRO A 339 16.27 -16.09 -6.82
CA PRO A 339 16.72 -16.76 -8.03
C PRO A 339 16.64 -18.29 -7.91
N ALA A 340 16.25 -18.96 -8.99
CA ALA A 340 16.37 -20.41 -9.16
C ALA A 340 17.81 -20.81 -9.52
N ALA A 341 18.49 -19.98 -10.32
CA ALA A 341 19.91 -20.12 -10.62
C ALA A 341 20.61 -18.77 -10.71
N VAL A 342 21.93 -18.79 -10.56
CA VAL A 342 22.81 -17.63 -10.73
C VAL A 342 23.93 -17.96 -11.70
N VAL A 343 24.26 -17.03 -12.58
CA VAL A 343 25.40 -17.12 -13.50
C VAL A 343 26.13 -15.78 -13.47
N GLY A 344 27.45 -15.79 -13.49
CA GLY A 344 28.26 -14.58 -13.56
C GLY A 344 29.54 -14.82 -14.33
N HIS A 345 30.16 -13.73 -14.77
CA HIS A 345 31.49 -13.76 -15.37
C HIS A 345 32.37 -12.72 -14.68
N SER A 346 33.54 -13.18 -14.22
CA SER A 346 34.57 -12.35 -13.55
C SER A 346 34.02 -11.63 -12.32
#